data_AF-A0AA88QB66-F1
#
_entry.id   AF-A0AA88QB66-F1
#
_cell.length_a   1.000
_cell.length_b   1.000
_cell.length_c   1.000
_cell.angle_alpha   90.00
_cell.angle_beta   90.00
_cell.angle_gamma   90.00
#
_symmetry.space_group_name_H-M   'P 1'
#
loop_
_entity.id
_entity.type
_entity.pdbx_description
1 polymer ?
#
loop_
_entity_poly.entity_id
_entity_poly.type
_entity_poly.pdbx_seq_one_letter_code
_entity_poly.pdbx_strand_id
1 'polypeptide(L)'
;MQESLHLSSTTPHYPPKHPRPPIPASPSPATISLPHKPTKSPHFPSLSPPPPNNPNPDFQEKLLYLDSLGLDLFTLLPTHPPILSTPTAAIRSTVAALHRHAGLTPHDVRRAASMCPDLLTTPSSSLLPVLTFLLREARLDGRDLRRALHRRPRLLTSSVDSRLRPSLYFLQSTIGIPLLHKHTHLLSNSVEDKFLPRIDYFQKLGFSYKDTISMFRRFPSLFCYSIEGNFEPKFNYFVVEMGRELRELREFPQYFSFSLENRIKPRHQHCVEKGVIVSLKAMLKSSDELFCERLEVCCGSSMPVRTSPLWCTDYESHNSPVPPTGTEARRQVGAEAGIVDPYHIELIMQSRSGRQQPATTKSFMRFDPKSSVPSPGIGAKPQVGAEAGIV
;
A
#
# COMPACT_ATOMS: atom_id res chain seq x y z
N MET A 1 -11.50 -64.47 -19.24
CA MET A 1 -11.80 -63.45 -20.25
C MET A 1 -11.46 -62.11 -19.61
N GLN A 2 -10.28 -61.46 -19.66
CA GLN A 2 -9.14 -61.34 -20.60
C GLN A 2 -9.48 -60.78 -21.98
N GLU A 3 -9.28 -59.46 -22.13
CA GLU A 3 -8.62 -58.71 -23.24
C GLU A 3 -8.60 -57.21 -22.84
N SER A 4 -7.45 -56.53 -22.70
CA SER A 4 -6.53 -55.93 -23.71
C SER A 4 -6.93 -54.48 -24.09
N LEU A 5 -6.14 -53.51 -23.63
CA LEU A 5 -6.24 -52.07 -23.92
C LEU A 5 -5.08 -51.59 -24.80
N HIS A 6 -5.38 -50.63 -25.68
CA HIS A 6 -4.62 -50.18 -26.85
C HIS A 6 -3.32 -49.39 -26.58
N LEU A 7 -2.32 -49.61 -27.43
CA LEU A 7 -1.13 -48.76 -27.63
C LEU A 7 -1.40 -47.63 -28.65
N SER A 8 -0.79 -46.47 -28.43
CA SER A 8 -0.19 -45.62 -29.49
C SER A 8 0.78 -44.60 -28.89
N SER A 9 2.00 -44.55 -29.45
CA SER A 9 3.13 -43.71 -29.07
C SER A 9 3.64 -42.95 -30.30
N THR A 10 3.85 -41.63 -30.20
CA THR A 10 4.47 -40.83 -31.27
C THR A 10 5.49 -39.83 -30.70
N THR A 11 6.68 -39.84 -31.29
CA THR A 11 7.92 -39.09 -30.97
C THR A 11 8.00 -37.68 -31.60
N PRO A 12 8.88 -36.79 -31.09
CA PRO A 12 8.99 -35.39 -31.54
C PRO A 12 9.98 -35.15 -32.71
N HIS A 13 9.74 -34.05 -33.43
CA HIS A 13 10.29 -33.67 -34.74
C HIS A 13 11.38 -32.56 -34.62
N TYR A 14 12.52 -32.71 -35.30
CA TYR A 14 13.53 -31.64 -35.54
C TYR A 14 13.48 -31.18 -37.01
N PRO A 15 13.82 -29.92 -37.35
CA PRO A 15 13.87 -29.43 -38.73
C PRO A 15 15.28 -29.46 -39.38
N PRO A 16 15.39 -29.50 -40.73
CA PRO A 16 16.62 -29.81 -41.48
C PRO A 16 17.37 -28.59 -42.08
N LYS A 17 18.64 -28.81 -42.47
CA LYS A 17 19.59 -27.89 -43.15
C LYS A 17 19.56 -28.05 -44.69
N HIS A 18 19.67 -26.96 -45.47
CA HIS A 18 20.02 -26.93 -46.92
C HIS A 18 20.56 -25.52 -47.34
N PRO A 19 21.09 -25.26 -48.57
CA PRO A 19 22.51 -25.37 -48.96
C PRO A 19 23.11 -24.07 -49.60
N ARG A 20 24.41 -24.12 -49.95
CA ARG A 20 25.27 -23.05 -50.49
C ARG A 20 25.03 -22.72 -51.99
N PRO A 21 25.14 -21.45 -52.44
CA PRO A 21 25.17 -21.06 -53.87
C PRO A 21 26.58 -20.78 -54.45
N PRO A 22 26.74 -20.77 -55.80
CA PRO A 22 28.04 -20.82 -56.50
C PRO A 22 28.62 -19.46 -57.00
N ILE A 23 29.88 -19.53 -57.45
CA ILE A 23 30.79 -18.47 -57.93
C ILE A 23 30.44 -17.98 -59.34
N PRO A 24 30.70 -16.69 -59.69
CA PRO A 24 30.98 -16.29 -61.07
C PRO A 24 32.38 -15.70 -61.30
N ALA A 25 32.83 -15.84 -62.55
CA ALA A 25 34.18 -15.63 -63.08
C ALA A 25 34.54 -14.18 -63.46
N SER A 26 35.85 -13.96 -63.63
CA SER A 26 36.57 -12.73 -64.02
C SER A 26 36.48 -12.33 -65.50
N PRO A 27 36.78 -11.05 -65.82
CA PRO A 27 37.57 -10.71 -67.02
C PRO A 27 38.78 -9.76 -66.73
N SER A 28 39.75 -9.79 -67.66
CA SER A 28 41.14 -9.28 -67.60
C SER A 28 41.34 -7.81 -68.11
N PRO A 29 42.53 -7.33 -68.56
CA PRO A 29 43.48 -6.47 -67.82
C PRO A 29 43.81 -5.10 -68.46
N ALA A 30 44.29 -4.09 -67.70
CA ALA A 30 45.05 -2.92 -68.25
C ALA A 30 45.83 -2.09 -67.19
N THR A 31 47.15 -2.31 -67.16
CA THR A 31 48.34 -1.40 -67.15
C THR A 31 48.46 -0.05 -66.37
N ILE A 32 49.64 0.08 -65.69
CA ILE A 32 50.47 1.26 -65.24
C ILE A 32 49.93 2.06 -64.02
N SER A 33 50.65 2.36 -62.92
CA SER A 33 52.05 2.80 -62.73
C SER A 33 52.56 2.56 -61.29
N LEU A 34 53.87 2.29 -61.11
CA LEU A 34 54.58 2.37 -59.82
C LEU A 34 54.75 3.83 -59.36
N PRO A 35 54.80 4.07 -58.04
CA PRO A 35 56.02 4.70 -57.52
C PRO A 35 56.53 4.16 -56.17
N HIS A 36 57.86 4.11 -56.11
CA HIS A 36 58.81 4.22 -54.99
C HIS A 36 58.56 3.59 -53.61
N LYS A 37 59.49 2.68 -53.29
CA LYS A 37 59.82 2.11 -51.98
C LYS A 37 60.20 3.19 -50.94
N PRO A 38 59.69 3.09 -49.70
CA PRO A 38 60.44 3.53 -48.54
C PRO A 38 60.76 2.33 -47.63
N THR A 39 62.05 2.16 -47.41
CA THR A 39 62.68 1.43 -46.32
C THR A 39 62.22 2.00 -44.98
N LYS A 40 61.61 1.18 -44.11
CA LYS A 40 61.68 1.22 -42.63
C LYS A 40 60.74 0.16 -42.04
N SER A 41 61.31 -0.75 -41.26
CA SER A 41 60.59 -1.72 -40.41
C SER A 41 59.66 -0.99 -39.43
N PRO A 42 58.42 -1.45 -39.19
CA PRO A 42 57.56 -0.82 -38.20
C PRO A 42 58.09 -1.11 -36.80
N HIS A 43 58.39 -0.03 -36.09
CA HIS A 43 58.69 -0.03 -34.66
C HIS A 43 57.41 -0.42 -33.93
N PHE A 44 57.38 -1.58 -33.27
CA PHE A 44 56.31 -1.87 -32.31
C PHE A 44 56.47 -0.91 -31.12
N PRO A 45 55.45 -0.13 -30.75
CA PRO A 45 55.50 0.59 -29.48
C PRO A 45 55.48 -0.46 -28.36
N SER A 46 56.48 -0.40 -27.49
CA SER A 46 56.48 -1.12 -26.22
C SER A 46 55.26 -0.66 -25.42
N LEU A 47 54.25 -1.51 -25.33
CA LEU A 47 53.14 -1.32 -24.41
C LEU A 47 53.71 -1.49 -23.00
N SER A 48 53.82 -0.39 -22.27
CA SER A 48 54.01 -0.42 -20.82
C SER A 48 52.98 -1.38 -20.21
N PRO A 49 53.35 -2.23 -19.23
CA PRO A 49 52.37 -3.06 -18.55
C PRO A 49 51.25 -2.15 -18.00
N PRO A 50 49.97 -2.58 -18.04
CA PRO A 50 48.90 -1.80 -17.43
C PRO A 50 49.28 -1.55 -15.97
N PRO A 51 49.05 -0.34 -15.43
CA PRO A 51 49.34 -0.06 -14.04
C PRO A 51 48.63 -1.12 -13.17
N PRO A 52 49.22 -1.54 -12.03
CA PRO A 52 48.55 -2.47 -11.14
C PRO A 52 47.17 -1.89 -10.84
N ASN A 53 46.12 -2.66 -11.16
CA ASN A 53 44.73 -2.29 -10.95
C ASN A 53 44.48 -2.24 -9.45
N ASN A 54 44.99 -1.19 -8.80
CA ASN A 54 44.81 -0.94 -7.39
C ASN A 54 43.38 -0.43 -7.27
N PRO A 55 42.43 -1.24 -6.79
CA PRO A 55 41.05 -0.80 -6.70
C PRO A 55 41.05 0.44 -5.82
N ASN A 56 40.37 1.51 -6.28
CA ASN A 56 40.29 2.79 -5.58
C ASN A 56 40.17 2.53 -4.05
N PRO A 57 41.10 3.02 -3.21
CA PRO A 57 41.14 2.67 -1.78
C PRO A 57 39.81 3.00 -1.07
N ASP A 58 39.11 4.06 -1.48
CA ASP A 58 37.76 4.37 -0.97
C ASP A 58 36.72 3.30 -1.36
N PHE A 59 36.86 2.68 -2.53
CA PHE A 59 35.98 1.60 -2.98
C PHE A 59 36.22 0.31 -2.19
N GLN A 60 37.48 -0.06 -1.95
CA GLN A 60 37.81 -1.22 -1.11
C GLN A 60 37.33 -1.02 0.33
N GLU A 61 37.57 0.17 0.88
CA GLU A 61 37.14 0.54 2.22
C GLU A 61 35.61 0.48 2.35
N LYS A 62 34.88 0.95 1.35
CA LYS A 62 33.42 0.86 1.28
C LYS A 62 32.94 -0.57 1.27
N LEU A 63 33.56 -1.42 0.45
CA LEU A 63 33.21 -2.83 0.35
C LEU A 63 33.39 -3.53 1.71
N LEU A 64 34.54 -3.35 2.36
CA LEU A 64 34.82 -3.91 3.68
C LEU A 64 33.85 -3.40 4.75
N TYR A 65 33.51 -2.10 4.71
CA TYR A 65 32.59 -1.53 5.67
C TYR A 65 31.16 -2.07 5.49
N LEU A 66 30.66 -2.16 4.25
CA LEU A 66 29.35 -2.74 3.97
C LEU A 66 29.30 -4.23 4.35
N ASP A 67 30.36 -4.97 4.05
CA ASP A 67 30.50 -6.38 4.44
C ASP A 67 30.46 -6.56 5.96
N SER A 68 31.08 -5.66 6.73
CA SER A 68 31.02 -5.67 8.20
C SER A 68 29.59 -5.48 8.76
N LEU A 69 28.69 -4.86 7.97
CA LEU A 69 27.26 -4.76 8.30
C LEU A 69 26.47 -5.99 7.82
N GLY A 70 27.10 -6.87 7.03
CA GLY A 70 26.50 -7.99 6.32
C GLY A 70 25.75 -7.57 5.05
N LEU A 71 26.18 -6.49 4.40
CA LEU A 71 25.61 -5.97 3.17
C LEU A 71 26.58 -6.19 2.01
N ASP A 72 26.16 -6.95 1.01
CA ASP A 72 26.94 -7.11 -0.22
C ASP A 72 26.66 -5.95 -1.18
N LEU A 73 27.69 -5.16 -1.47
CA LEU A 73 27.62 -4.06 -2.42
C LEU A 73 27.10 -4.52 -3.79
N PHE A 74 27.54 -5.67 -4.29
CA PHE A 74 27.13 -6.16 -5.61
C PHE A 74 25.64 -6.52 -5.68
N THR A 75 25.04 -6.93 -4.57
CA THR A 75 23.58 -7.14 -4.48
C THR A 75 22.80 -5.84 -4.38
N LEU A 76 23.37 -4.80 -3.76
CA LEU A 76 22.73 -3.50 -3.59
C LEU A 76 22.77 -2.67 -4.87
N LEU A 77 23.85 -2.76 -5.65
CA LEU A 77 24.10 -1.92 -6.83
C LEU A 77 22.95 -1.91 -7.85
N PRO A 78 22.38 -3.07 -8.26
CA PRO A 78 21.26 -3.08 -9.22
C PRO A 78 20.04 -2.33 -8.70
N THR A 79 19.82 -2.36 -7.38
CA THR A 79 18.63 -1.76 -6.75
C THR A 79 18.86 -0.32 -6.29
N HIS A 80 20.11 0.09 -6.10
CA HIS A 80 20.47 1.39 -5.54
C HIS A 80 21.87 1.86 -6.01
N PRO A 81 21.99 2.37 -7.24
CA PRO A 81 23.24 2.91 -7.79
C PRO A 81 23.90 4.07 -7.00
N PRO A 82 23.17 4.98 -6.32
CA PRO A 82 23.78 6.13 -5.63
C PRO A 82 24.78 5.77 -4.52
N ILE A 83 24.81 4.51 -4.09
CA ILE A 83 25.77 4.01 -3.09
C ILE A 83 27.22 4.12 -3.55
N LEU A 84 27.48 4.06 -4.86
CA LEU A 84 28.84 4.21 -5.41
C LEU A 84 29.37 5.61 -5.18
N SER A 85 28.55 6.62 -5.47
CA SER A 85 28.93 8.03 -5.37
C SER A 85 28.96 8.55 -3.93
N THR A 86 28.31 7.87 -3.00
CA THR A 86 28.21 8.31 -1.60
C THR A 86 29.51 8.01 -0.85
N PRO A 87 30.20 9.00 -0.24
CA PRO A 87 31.46 8.76 0.46
C PRO A 87 31.31 7.76 1.61
N THR A 88 32.30 6.88 1.81
CA THR A 88 32.26 5.85 2.86
C THR A 88 32.10 6.46 4.26
N ALA A 89 32.74 7.60 4.51
CA ALA A 89 32.58 8.37 5.75
C ALA A 89 31.14 8.83 6.01
N ALA A 90 30.39 9.18 4.96
CA ALA A 90 28.99 9.58 5.10
C ALA A 90 28.12 8.38 5.51
N ILE A 91 28.31 7.22 4.89
CA ILE A 91 27.61 5.98 5.26
C ILE A 91 27.91 5.62 6.72
N ARG A 92 29.18 5.71 7.15
CA ARG A 92 29.56 5.50 8.56
C ARG A 92 28.87 6.46 9.51
N SER A 93 28.84 7.75 9.17
CA SER A 93 28.17 8.77 9.96
C SER A 93 26.67 8.48 10.12
N THR A 94 26.01 8.07 9.04
CA THR A 94 24.59 7.69 9.04
C THR A 94 24.33 6.47 9.93
N VAL A 95 25.12 5.40 9.79
CA VAL A 95 24.98 4.21 10.64
C VAL A 95 25.28 4.52 12.10
N ALA A 96 26.30 5.33 12.39
CA ALA A 96 26.62 5.77 13.75
C ALA A 96 25.48 6.60 14.36
N ALA A 97 24.84 7.48 13.59
CA ALA A 97 23.68 8.26 14.03
C ALA A 97 22.48 7.35 14.34
N LEU A 98 22.19 6.35 13.50
CA LEU A 98 21.14 5.37 13.74
C LEU A 98 21.39 4.53 14.99
N HIS A 99 22.64 4.14 15.23
CA HIS A 99 23.01 3.44 16.44
C HIS A 99 22.84 4.32 17.67
N ARG A 100 23.41 5.53 17.65
CA ARG A 100 23.41 6.47 18.80
C ARG A 100 22.02 6.98 19.17
N HIS A 101 21.19 7.32 18.19
CA HIS A 101 19.93 8.03 18.42
C HIS A 101 18.70 7.15 18.31
N ALA A 102 18.76 6.03 17.57
CA ALA A 102 17.64 5.10 17.41
C ALA A 102 17.89 3.71 18.04
N GLY A 103 19.08 3.45 18.58
CA GLY A 103 19.43 2.16 19.19
C GLY A 103 19.45 1.00 18.19
N LEU A 104 19.65 1.29 16.89
CA LEU A 104 19.68 0.26 15.86
C LEU A 104 21.03 -0.46 15.86
N THR A 105 20.98 -1.79 15.86
CA THR A 105 22.16 -2.64 15.73
C THR A 105 22.59 -2.75 14.27
N PRO A 106 23.83 -3.20 13.96
CA PRO A 106 24.25 -3.49 12.59
C PRO A 106 23.29 -4.45 11.86
N HIS A 107 22.75 -5.44 12.59
CA HIS A 107 21.73 -6.35 12.06
C HIS A 107 20.44 -5.61 11.66
N ASP A 108 19.98 -4.67 12.49
CA ASP A 108 18.79 -3.87 12.17
C ASP A 108 19.02 -2.99 10.95
N VAL A 109 20.21 -2.39 10.84
CA VAL A 109 20.61 -1.56 9.69
C VAL A 109 20.64 -2.39 8.40
N ARG A 110 21.22 -3.60 8.44
CA ARG A 110 21.22 -4.50 7.27
C ARG A 110 19.82 -4.76 6.76
N ARG A 111 18.91 -5.16 7.66
CA ARG A 111 17.51 -5.43 7.30
C ARG A 111 16.78 -4.16 6.84
N ALA A 112 17.09 -3.02 7.45
CA ALA A 112 16.50 -1.76 7.04
C ALA A 112 16.95 -1.34 5.64
N ALA A 113 18.24 -1.48 5.34
CA ALA A 113 18.83 -1.20 4.04
C ALA A 113 18.31 -2.13 2.95
N SER A 114 18.08 -3.42 3.24
CA SER A 114 17.49 -4.34 2.26
C SER A 114 16.06 -3.98 1.87
N MET A 115 15.30 -3.28 2.74
CA MET A 115 13.95 -2.80 2.46
C MET A 115 13.91 -1.35 1.92
N CYS A 116 14.95 -0.56 2.21
CA CYS A 116 15.05 0.85 1.91
C CYS A 116 16.54 1.24 1.73
N PRO A 117 17.13 0.94 0.56
CA PRO A 117 18.55 1.19 0.32
C PRO A 117 18.97 2.66 0.46
N ASP A 118 18.05 3.58 0.16
CA ASP A 118 18.22 5.04 0.31
C ASP A 118 18.65 5.45 1.73
N LEU A 119 18.37 4.60 2.73
CA LEU A 119 18.81 4.83 4.10
C LEU A 119 20.33 4.99 4.20
N LEU A 120 21.11 4.26 3.40
CA LEU A 120 22.57 4.29 3.45
C LEU A 120 23.16 5.57 2.87
N THR A 121 22.42 6.25 2.00
CA THR A 121 22.84 7.50 1.32
C THR A 121 22.17 8.74 1.87
N THR A 122 21.23 8.55 2.80
CA THR A 122 20.61 9.63 3.55
C THR A 122 21.65 10.30 4.46
N PRO A 123 21.84 11.63 4.38
CA PRO A 123 22.78 12.34 5.25
C PRO A 123 22.38 12.22 6.72
N SER A 124 23.36 12.01 7.61
CA SER A 124 23.11 11.90 9.05
C SER A 124 22.43 13.14 9.65
N SER A 125 22.66 14.32 9.08
CA SER A 125 21.98 15.58 9.46
C SER A 125 20.47 15.53 9.27
N SER A 126 19.97 14.78 8.27
CA SER A 126 18.54 14.67 7.98
C SER A 126 17.81 13.65 8.88
N LEU A 127 18.54 12.73 9.50
CA LEU A 127 17.96 11.73 10.40
C LEU A 127 17.49 12.33 11.73
N LEU A 128 18.22 13.32 12.26
CA LEU A 128 17.93 13.90 13.57
C LEU A 128 16.53 14.55 13.64
N PRO A 129 16.09 15.38 12.68
CA PRO A 129 14.73 15.89 12.65
C PRO A 129 13.67 14.78 12.65
N VAL A 130 13.90 13.72 11.87
CA VAL A 130 12.96 12.59 11.76
C VAL A 130 12.87 11.82 13.07
N LEU A 131 14.00 11.48 13.69
CA LEU A 131 14.02 10.79 14.99
C LEU A 131 13.41 11.66 16.09
N THR A 132 13.69 12.96 16.08
CA THR A 132 13.09 13.92 17.01
C THR A 132 11.58 13.98 16.85
N PHE A 133 11.09 14.04 15.61
CA PHE A 133 9.66 13.97 15.30
C PHE A 133 9.02 12.68 15.81
N LEU A 134 9.64 11.52 15.54
CA LEU A 134 9.09 10.22 15.94
C LEU A 134 9.02 10.06 17.47
N LEU A 135 10.05 10.51 18.19
CA LEU A 135 10.12 10.46 19.65
C LEU A 135 9.18 11.49 20.29
N ARG A 136 9.19 12.73 19.81
CA ARG A 136 8.47 13.85 20.44
C ARG A 136 7.06 13.98 19.91
N GLU A 137 6.85 14.19 18.62
CA GLU A 137 5.52 14.46 18.06
C GLU A 137 4.69 13.17 17.96
N ALA A 138 5.26 12.09 17.43
CA ALA A 138 4.57 10.80 17.29
C ALA A 138 4.55 9.95 18.58
N ARG A 139 5.23 10.39 19.64
CA ARG A 139 5.27 9.76 20.98
C ARG A 139 5.69 8.29 20.95
N LEU A 140 6.61 7.91 20.08
CA LEU A 140 7.17 6.56 20.05
C LEU A 140 8.30 6.45 21.09
N ASP A 141 8.16 5.54 22.05
CA ASP A 141 9.23 5.25 23.01
C ASP A 141 10.34 4.39 22.39
N GLY A 142 11.43 4.10 23.12
CA GLY A 142 12.57 3.36 22.55
C GLY A 142 12.21 1.99 21.95
N ARG A 143 11.30 1.23 22.57
CA ARG A 143 10.91 -0.09 22.07
C ARG A 143 9.98 0.03 20.87
N ASP A 144 9.02 0.94 20.91
CA ASP A 144 8.08 1.17 19.82
C ASP A 144 8.75 1.84 18.61
N LEU A 145 9.72 2.71 18.84
CA LEU A 145 10.55 3.30 17.79
C LEU A 145 11.32 2.21 17.03
N ARG A 146 12.08 1.37 17.75
CA ARG A 146 12.84 0.29 17.10
C ARG A 146 11.91 -0.64 16.32
N ARG A 147 10.76 -1.01 16.89
CA ARG A 147 9.74 -1.84 16.22
C ARG A 147 9.16 -1.15 14.98
N ALA A 148 8.87 0.14 15.05
CA ALA A 148 8.34 0.92 13.94
C ALA A 148 9.35 1.02 12.79
N LEU A 149 10.60 1.34 13.10
CA LEU A 149 11.69 1.42 12.12
C LEU A 149 11.99 0.07 11.49
N HIS A 150 11.96 -1.01 12.29
CA HIS A 150 12.10 -2.37 11.78
C HIS A 150 10.97 -2.71 10.79
N ARG A 151 9.71 -2.34 11.07
CA ARG A 151 8.59 -2.59 10.14
C ARG A 151 8.59 -1.67 8.93
N ARG A 152 9.04 -0.43 9.08
CA ARG A 152 8.99 0.60 8.03
C ARG A 152 10.22 1.53 8.06
N PRO A 153 11.37 1.07 7.52
CA PRO A 153 12.59 1.87 7.46
C PRO A 153 12.45 3.20 6.70
N ARG A 154 11.54 3.24 5.70
CA ARG A 154 11.20 4.45 4.93
C ARG A 154 10.71 5.64 5.77
N LEU A 155 10.40 5.45 7.05
CA LEU A 155 10.16 6.57 7.95
C LEU A 155 11.38 7.49 8.06
N LEU A 156 12.59 6.93 8.08
CA LEU A 156 13.86 7.65 8.25
C LEU A 156 14.25 8.50 7.04
N THR A 157 13.75 8.12 5.86
CA THR A 157 14.02 8.82 4.59
C THR A 157 12.86 9.72 4.17
N SER A 158 11.80 9.81 4.98
CA SER A 158 10.64 10.65 4.70
C SER A 158 10.83 12.05 5.26
N SER A 159 10.42 13.06 4.48
CA SER A 159 10.41 14.45 4.92
C SER A 159 9.48 14.65 6.12
N VAL A 160 9.96 15.32 7.16
CA VAL A 160 9.15 15.64 8.33
C VAL A 160 8.02 16.60 7.95
N ASP A 161 8.36 17.68 7.24
CA ASP A 161 7.44 18.80 7.00
C ASP A 161 6.37 18.49 5.95
N SER A 162 6.74 17.77 4.90
CA SER A 162 5.84 17.49 3.77
C SER A 162 5.18 16.12 3.81
N ARG A 163 5.63 15.20 4.68
CA ARG A 163 5.11 13.82 4.74
C ARG A 163 4.69 13.42 6.14
N LEU A 164 5.64 13.34 7.07
CA LEU A 164 5.39 12.73 8.37
C LEU A 164 4.41 13.54 9.22
N ARG A 165 4.60 14.87 9.30
CA ARG A 165 3.75 15.75 10.11
C ARG A 165 2.34 15.92 9.55
N PRO A 166 2.14 16.19 8.24
CA PRO A 166 0.79 16.20 7.66
C PRO A 166 0.05 14.89 7.90
N SER A 167 0.72 13.74 7.70
CA SER A 167 0.11 12.43 7.93
C SER A 167 -0.21 12.15 9.40
N LEU A 168 0.64 12.59 10.33
CA LEU A 168 0.36 12.52 11.76
C LEU A 168 -0.90 13.29 12.13
N TYR A 169 -0.99 14.56 11.72
CA TYR A 169 -2.14 15.42 12.01
C TYR A 169 -3.42 14.93 11.34
N PHE A 170 -3.33 14.44 10.11
CA PHE A 170 -4.49 13.85 9.45
C PHE A 170 -5.02 12.62 10.21
N LEU A 171 -4.13 11.69 10.60
CA LEU A 171 -4.54 10.48 11.31
C LEU A 171 -5.08 10.77 12.72
N GLN A 172 -4.51 11.75 13.43
CA GLN A 172 -4.94 12.11 14.78
C GLN A 172 -6.18 13.01 14.76
N SER A 173 -6.16 14.11 14.03
CA SER A 173 -7.19 15.15 14.08
C SER A 173 -8.39 14.81 13.19
N THR A 174 -8.15 14.33 11.97
CA THR A 174 -9.23 14.05 11.01
C THR A 174 -9.82 12.66 11.22
N ILE A 175 -8.97 11.63 11.33
CA ILE A 175 -9.43 10.24 11.49
C ILE A 175 -9.74 9.91 12.96
N GLY A 176 -9.08 10.55 13.92
CA GLY A 176 -9.28 10.28 15.34
C GLY A 176 -8.58 9.01 15.83
N ILE A 177 -7.36 8.71 15.33
CA ILE A 177 -6.54 7.58 15.78
C ILE A 177 -5.60 8.07 16.91
N PRO A 178 -5.85 7.70 18.19
CA PRO A 178 -5.10 8.25 19.32
C PRO A 178 -3.71 7.63 19.49
N LEU A 179 -3.53 6.36 19.13
CA LEU A 179 -2.30 5.59 19.38
C LEU A 179 -1.68 5.10 18.07
N LEU A 180 -0.67 5.83 17.59
CA LEU A 180 -0.04 5.54 16.30
C LEU A 180 1.04 4.45 16.34
N HIS A 181 1.49 3.99 17.51
CA HIS A 181 2.53 2.96 17.60
C HIS A 181 2.18 1.68 16.81
N LYS A 182 0.89 1.33 16.68
CA LYS A 182 0.42 0.19 15.87
C LYS A 182 0.31 0.50 14.37
N HIS A 183 0.20 1.77 14.01
CA HIS A 183 -0.08 2.24 12.66
C HIS A 183 1.01 3.18 12.10
N THR A 184 2.24 3.11 12.65
CA THR A 184 3.37 3.95 12.25
C THR A 184 3.72 3.84 10.76
N HIS A 185 3.44 2.70 10.14
CA HIS A 185 3.61 2.49 8.71
C HIS A 185 2.78 3.48 7.86
N LEU A 186 1.68 4.02 8.40
CA LEU A 186 0.84 5.00 7.72
C LEU A 186 1.53 6.37 7.59
N LEU A 187 2.40 6.76 8.54
CA LEU A 187 3.06 8.07 8.54
C LEU A 187 3.93 8.31 7.30
N SER A 188 4.46 7.24 6.70
CA SER A 188 5.29 7.34 5.49
C SER A 188 4.50 7.61 4.20
N ASN A 189 3.16 7.58 4.25
CA ASN A 189 2.31 7.79 3.09
C ASN A 189 1.91 9.27 2.94
N SER A 190 1.57 9.67 1.72
CA SER A 190 1.01 10.99 1.39
C SER A 190 -0.48 11.04 1.75
N VAL A 191 -0.92 12.16 2.35
CA VAL A 191 -2.34 12.37 2.67
C VAL A 191 -3.13 12.54 1.39
N GLU A 192 -2.64 13.40 0.50
CA GLU A 192 -3.25 13.81 -0.75
C GLU A 192 -3.32 12.65 -1.74
N ASP A 193 -2.22 11.90 -1.88
CA ASP A 193 -2.14 10.84 -2.91
C ASP A 193 -2.68 9.50 -2.42
N LYS A 194 -2.71 9.28 -1.10
CA LYS A 194 -3.07 7.97 -0.54
C LYS A 194 -4.31 7.98 0.34
N PHE A 195 -4.44 8.91 1.27
CA PHE A 195 -5.54 8.88 2.23
C PHE A 195 -6.83 9.44 1.64
N LEU A 196 -6.79 10.65 1.07
CA LEU A 196 -7.98 11.31 0.52
C LEU A 196 -8.66 10.49 -0.59
N PRO A 197 -7.95 9.91 -1.58
CA PRO A 197 -8.60 9.14 -2.64
C PRO A 197 -9.40 7.94 -2.12
N ARG A 198 -8.99 7.36 -0.98
CA ARG A 198 -9.68 6.23 -0.35
C ARG A 198 -10.92 6.68 0.41
N ILE A 199 -10.86 7.83 1.07
CA ILE A 199 -12.03 8.41 1.73
C ILE A 199 -13.06 8.83 0.68
N ASP A 200 -12.61 9.51 -0.38
CA ASP A 200 -13.48 9.92 -1.49
C ASP A 200 -14.11 8.72 -2.19
N TYR A 201 -13.37 7.62 -2.32
CA TYR A 201 -13.91 6.40 -2.87
C TYR A 201 -15.06 5.85 -2.01
N PHE A 202 -14.89 5.74 -0.69
CA PHE A 202 -15.97 5.28 0.19
C PHE A 202 -17.18 6.22 0.16
N GLN A 203 -16.98 7.53 0.05
CA GLN A 203 -18.10 8.46 -0.15
C GLN A 203 -18.84 8.22 -1.47
N LYS A 204 -18.10 7.91 -2.56
CA LYS A 204 -18.69 7.55 -3.86
C LYS A 204 -19.46 6.22 -3.81
N LEU A 205 -19.11 5.31 -2.90
CA LEU A 205 -19.88 4.08 -2.67
C LEU A 205 -21.21 4.32 -1.92
N GLY A 206 -21.48 5.56 -1.47
CA GLY A 206 -22.69 5.93 -0.75
C GLY A 206 -22.53 6.01 0.77
N PHE A 207 -21.32 5.84 1.32
CA PHE A 207 -21.09 6.06 2.75
C PHE A 207 -21.06 7.56 3.07
N SER A 208 -21.73 7.97 4.14
CA SER A 208 -21.56 9.33 4.65
C SER A 208 -20.10 9.58 5.06
N TYR A 209 -19.66 10.84 5.02
CA TYR A 209 -18.32 11.21 5.48
C TYR A 209 -18.07 10.72 6.92
N LYS A 210 -19.05 10.91 7.81
CA LYS A 210 -18.98 10.46 9.22
C LYS A 210 -18.78 8.95 9.33
N ASP A 211 -19.54 8.16 8.56
CA ASP A 211 -19.42 6.71 8.57
C ASP A 211 -18.09 6.25 7.99
N THR A 212 -17.63 6.89 6.91
CA THR A 212 -16.32 6.65 6.31
C THR A 212 -15.21 6.86 7.34
N ILE A 213 -15.16 8.04 7.99
CA ILE A 213 -14.18 8.32 9.03
C ILE A 213 -14.26 7.30 10.17
N SER A 214 -15.47 6.93 10.61
CA SER A 214 -15.68 5.91 11.64
C SER A 214 -15.13 4.53 11.24
N MET A 215 -15.27 4.13 9.98
CA MET A 215 -14.71 2.89 9.43
C MET A 215 -13.19 2.92 9.40
N PHE A 216 -12.59 3.98 8.85
CA PHE A 216 -11.13 4.13 8.77
C PHE A 216 -10.48 4.28 10.14
N ARG A 217 -11.17 4.87 11.12
CA ARG A 217 -10.72 4.92 12.51
C ARG A 217 -10.71 3.54 13.17
N ARG A 218 -11.79 2.75 13.00
CA ARG A 218 -11.89 1.40 13.58
C ARG A 218 -10.98 0.39 12.87
N PHE A 219 -10.69 0.62 11.59
CA PHE A 219 -9.82 -0.24 10.80
C PHE A 219 -8.86 0.57 9.90
N PRO A 220 -7.78 1.15 10.46
CA PRO A 220 -6.85 2.00 9.71
C PRO A 220 -6.12 1.30 8.55
N SER A 221 -6.08 -0.03 8.56
CA SER A 221 -5.56 -0.84 7.47
C SER A 221 -6.29 -0.63 6.15
N LEU A 222 -7.50 -0.05 6.14
CA LEU A 222 -8.17 0.40 4.92
C LEU A 222 -7.27 1.33 4.07
N PHE A 223 -6.44 2.18 4.69
CA PHE A 223 -5.50 3.03 3.95
C PHE A 223 -4.42 2.26 3.17
N CYS A 224 -4.27 0.95 3.41
CA CYS A 224 -3.26 0.12 2.78
C CYS A 224 -3.77 -0.65 1.56
N TYR A 225 -5.09 -0.81 1.41
CA TYR A 225 -5.65 -1.53 0.26
C TYR A 225 -5.75 -0.63 -0.97
N SER A 226 -5.66 -1.23 -2.16
CA SER A 226 -5.87 -0.56 -3.44
C SER A 226 -7.37 -0.39 -3.70
N ILE A 227 -7.73 0.66 -4.43
CA ILE A 227 -9.12 0.86 -4.86
C ILE A 227 -9.45 -0.20 -5.91
N GLU A 228 -8.78 -0.16 -7.06
CA GLU A 228 -9.01 -1.06 -8.20
C GLU A 228 -8.73 -2.53 -7.87
N GLY A 229 -7.62 -2.82 -7.19
CA GLY A 229 -7.21 -4.20 -6.93
C GLY A 229 -7.80 -4.84 -5.68
N ASN A 230 -8.62 -4.12 -4.88
CA ASN A 230 -9.17 -4.68 -3.65
C ASN A 230 -10.57 -4.18 -3.34
N PHE A 231 -10.76 -2.87 -3.18
CA PHE A 231 -12.06 -2.34 -2.78
C PHE A 231 -13.13 -2.58 -3.83
N GLU A 232 -12.85 -2.23 -5.08
CA GLU A 232 -13.80 -2.31 -6.20
C GLU A 232 -14.29 -3.74 -6.47
N PRO A 233 -13.43 -4.75 -6.70
CA PRO A 233 -13.90 -6.11 -6.97
C PRO A 233 -14.65 -6.72 -5.78
N LYS A 234 -14.24 -6.41 -4.55
CA LYS A 234 -14.91 -6.93 -3.35
C LYS A 234 -16.23 -6.24 -3.08
N PHE A 235 -16.32 -4.94 -3.34
CA PHE A 235 -17.56 -4.19 -3.24
C PHE A 235 -18.56 -4.63 -4.30
N ASN A 236 -18.11 -4.81 -5.54
CA ASN A 236 -18.97 -5.30 -6.62
C ASN A 236 -19.55 -6.68 -6.28
N TYR A 237 -18.70 -7.61 -5.82
CA TYR A 237 -19.18 -8.92 -5.36
C TYR A 237 -20.18 -8.81 -4.20
N PHE A 238 -19.91 -7.91 -3.24
CA PHE A 238 -20.77 -7.72 -2.07
C PHE A 238 -22.19 -7.23 -2.43
N VAL A 239 -22.30 -6.28 -3.36
CA VAL A 239 -23.59 -5.71 -3.74
C VAL A 239 -24.29 -6.57 -4.79
N VAL A 240 -23.59 -6.95 -5.85
CA VAL A 240 -24.20 -7.62 -7.01
C VAL A 240 -24.43 -9.11 -6.76
N GLU A 241 -23.43 -9.82 -6.25
CA GLU A 241 -23.49 -11.28 -6.12
C GLU A 241 -24.06 -11.71 -4.77
N MET A 242 -23.71 -11.00 -3.69
CA MET A 242 -24.23 -11.33 -2.35
C MET A 242 -25.55 -10.61 -2.02
N GLY A 243 -25.93 -9.57 -2.76
CA GLY A 243 -27.17 -8.81 -2.54
C GLY A 243 -27.25 -8.15 -1.15
N ARG A 244 -26.11 -7.72 -0.60
CA ARG A 244 -26.02 -7.25 0.79
C ARG A 244 -26.09 -5.72 0.90
N GLU A 245 -26.51 -5.23 2.06
CA GLU A 245 -26.65 -3.79 2.32
C GLU A 245 -25.34 -3.13 2.77
N LEU A 246 -25.13 -1.87 2.39
CA LEU A 246 -23.95 -1.07 2.79
C LEU A 246 -23.74 -1.01 4.31
N ARG A 247 -24.83 -1.09 5.09
CA ARG A 247 -24.79 -1.08 6.55
C ARG A 247 -23.87 -2.18 7.10
N GLU A 248 -23.83 -3.36 6.51
CA GLU A 248 -22.98 -4.45 6.99
C GLU A 248 -21.50 -4.16 6.78
N LEU A 249 -21.12 -3.52 5.66
CA LEU A 249 -19.75 -3.07 5.44
C LEU A 249 -19.35 -1.99 6.44
N ARG A 250 -20.27 -1.08 6.76
CA ARG A 250 -20.05 -0.09 7.82
C ARG A 250 -19.80 -0.80 9.15
N GLU A 251 -20.58 -1.80 9.51
CA GLU A 251 -20.42 -2.53 10.77
C GLU A 251 -19.12 -3.37 10.79
N PHE A 252 -18.74 -3.96 9.65
CA PHE A 252 -17.60 -4.85 9.49
C PHE A 252 -16.64 -4.44 8.35
N PRO A 253 -15.89 -3.32 8.49
CA PRO A 253 -14.95 -2.86 7.46
C PRO A 253 -13.80 -3.85 7.18
N GLN A 254 -13.57 -4.81 8.08
CA GLN A 254 -12.59 -5.88 7.88
C GLN A 254 -12.94 -6.81 6.72
N TYR A 255 -14.15 -6.75 6.17
CA TYR A 255 -14.52 -7.42 4.93
C TYR A 255 -13.43 -7.27 3.84
N PHE A 256 -12.93 -6.06 3.64
CA PHE A 256 -11.89 -5.77 2.63
C PHE A 256 -10.52 -6.41 2.92
N SER A 257 -10.30 -6.96 4.12
CA SER A 257 -9.07 -7.66 4.47
C SER A 257 -9.05 -9.13 4.05
N PHE A 258 -10.21 -9.75 3.85
CA PHE A 258 -10.30 -11.17 3.48
C PHE A 258 -10.10 -11.38 1.99
N SER A 259 -9.53 -12.52 1.59
CA SER A 259 -9.35 -12.87 0.19
C SER A 259 -10.71 -13.04 -0.50
N LEU A 260 -10.89 -12.40 -1.67
CA LEU A 260 -12.12 -12.54 -2.44
C LEU A 260 -12.31 -13.98 -2.92
N GLU A 261 -11.29 -14.52 -3.58
CA GLU A 261 -11.33 -15.86 -4.19
C GLU A 261 -11.23 -16.98 -3.17
N ASN A 262 -10.41 -16.82 -2.12
CA ASN A 262 -10.10 -17.93 -1.21
C ASN A 262 -10.91 -17.93 0.08
N ARG A 263 -11.71 -16.88 0.35
CA ARG A 263 -12.45 -16.76 1.62
C ARG A 263 -13.86 -16.27 1.44
N ILE A 264 -14.06 -15.15 0.74
CA ILE A 264 -15.37 -14.53 0.60
C ILE A 264 -16.28 -15.37 -0.30
N LYS A 265 -15.85 -15.64 -1.54
CA LYS A 265 -16.64 -16.41 -2.52
C LYS A 265 -16.97 -17.82 -2.06
N PRO A 266 -16.01 -18.66 -1.59
CA PRO A 266 -16.31 -20.04 -1.23
C PRO A 266 -17.28 -20.13 -0.05
N ARG A 267 -17.13 -19.24 0.94
CA ARG A 267 -18.01 -19.23 2.11
C ARG A 267 -19.40 -18.68 1.78
N HIS A 268 -19.48 -17.67 0.92
CA HIS A 268 -20.76 -17.20 0.43
C HIS A 268 -21.51 -18.30 -0.33
N GLN A 269 -20.83 -19.00 -1.25
CA GLN A 269 -21.42 -20.13 -1.99
C GLN A 269 -21.93 -21.23 -1.07
N HIS A 270 -21.16 -21.62 -0.05
CA HIS A 270 -21.60 -22.63 0.91
C HIS A 270 -22.84 -22.19 1.72
N CYS A 271 -22.92 -20.91 2.09
CA CYS A 271 -24.12 -20.36 2.71
C CYS A 271 -25.33 -20.43 1.78
N VAL A 272 -25.15 -20.12 0.48
CA VAL A 272 -26.21 -20.20 -0.54
C VAL A 272 -26.67 -21.64 -0.77
N GLU A 273 -25.73 -22.60 -0.89
CA GLU A 273 -26.03 -24.03 -1.04
C GLU A 273 -26.86 -24.58 0.13
N LYS A 274 -26.62 -24.05 1.34
CA LYS A 274 -27.38 -24.41 2.55
C LYS A 274 -28.62 -23.54 2.78
N GLY A 275 -28.88 -22.54 1.94
CA GLY A 275 -30.03 -21.64 2.06
C GLY A 275 -29.97 -20.72 3.29
N VAL A 276 -28.78 -20.43 3.83
CA VAL A 276 -28.61 -19.63 5.04
C VAL A 276 -27.96 -18.29 4.75
N ILE A 277 -28.35 -17.28 5.52
CA ILE A 277 -27.69 -15.97 5.52
C ILE A 277 -27.10 -15.75 6.91
N VAL A 278 -25.79 -15.50 6.96
CA VAL A 278 -25.08 -15.21 8.20
C VAL A 278 -24.33 -13.89 8.08
N SER A 279 -24.18 -13.18 9.21
CA SER A 279 -23.46 -11.91 9.23
C SER A 279 -22.03 -12.04 8.69
N LEU A 280 -21.52 -11.01 8.02
CA LEU A 280 -20.15 -11.00 7.48
C LEU A 280 -19.09 -11.37 8.52
N LYS A 281 -19.27 -10.90 9.76
CA LYS A 281 -18.35 -11.19 10.86
C LYS A 281 -18.33 -12.68 11.19
N ALA A 282 -19.49 -13.32 11.32
CA ALA A 282 -19.56 -14.76 11.57
C ALA A 282 -19.04 -15.57 10.38
N MET A 283 -19.40 -15.14 9.17
CA MET A 283 -19.00 -15.77 7.92
C MET A 283 -17.49 -15.74 7.70
N LEU A 284 -16.81 -14.62 7.97
CA LEU A 284 -15.42 -14.42 7.53
C LEU A 284 -14.39 -14.57 8.65
N LYS A 285 -14.74 -14.19 9.88
CA LYS A 285 -13.80 -14.17 11.01
C LYS A 285 -13.62 -15.54 11.67
N SER A 286 -14.62 -16.42 11.59
CA SER A 286 -14.56 -17.78 12.16
C SER A 286 -13.49 -18.63 11.45
N SER A 287 -12.91 -19.62 12.13
CA SER A 287 -12.06 -20.65 11.49
C SER A 287 -12.88 -21.48 10.49
N ASP A 288 -12.24 -22.37 9.74
CA ASP A 288 -12.95 -23.25 8.80
C ASP A 288 -13.84 -24.24 9.56
N GLU A 289 -13.34 -24.82 10.65
CA GLU A 289 -14.08 -25.76 11.49
C GLU A 289 -15.31 -25.10 12.11
N LEU A 290 -15.14 -23.94 12.75
CA LEU A 290 -16.25 -23.19 13.38
C LEU A 290 -17.26 -22.65 12.36
N PHE A 291 -16.84 -22.43 11.12
CA PHE A 291 -17.73 -22.02 10.05
C PHE A 291 -18.57 -23.22 9.58
N CYS A 292 -17.94 -24.37 9.33
CA CYS A 292 -18.64 -25.60 8.93
C CYS A 292 -19.60 -26.08 10.02
N GLU A 293 -19.16 -26.15 11.28
CA GLU A 293 -20.00 -26.55 12.41
C GLU A 293 -21.25 -25.65 12.51
N ARG A 294 -21.07 -24.33 12.35
CA ARG A 294 -22.19 -23.39 12.36
C ARG A 294 -23.17 -23.64 11.22
N LEU A 295 -22.69 -24.03 10.04
CA LEU A 295 -23.55 -24.34 8.89
C LEU A 295 -24.26 -25.70 9.06
N GLU A 296 -23.60 -26.69 9.66
CA GLU A 296 -24.16 -28.02 9.92
C GLU A 296 -25.38 -27.95 10.85
N VAL A 297 -25.31 -27.13 11.91
CA VAL A 297 -26.44 -26.90 12.83
C VAL A 297 -27.66 -26.33 12.10
N CYS A 298 -27.45 -25.53 11.06
CA CYS A 298 -28.54 -24.96 10.25
C CYS A 298 -29.14 -25.94 9.22
N CYS A 299 -28.46 -27.05 8.92
CA CYS A 299 -28.90 -28.02 7.91
C CYS A 299 -29.94 -29.03 8.42
N GLY A 300 -30.12 -29.15 9.74
CA GLY A 300 -30.90 -30.22 10.36
C GLY A 300 -32.19 -29.78 11.07
N SER A 301 -32.51 -28.51 11.08
CA SER A 301 -33.71 -27.97 11.76
C SER A 301 -34.24 -26.81 10.95
N SER A 302 -35.56 -26.69 10.86
CA SER A 302 -36.27 -25.62 10.15
C SER A 302 -35.56 -24.27 10.28
N MET A 303 -35.56 -23.49 9.18
CA MET A 303 -35.01 -22.12 9.08
C MET A 303 -35.00 -21.42 10.45
N PRO A 304 -33.85 -20.91 10.93
CA PRO A 304 -33.74 -20.34 12.26
C PRO A 304 -34.84 -19.29 12.46
N VAL A 305 -35.62 -19.44 13.54
CA VAL A 305 -36.77 -18.58 13.86
C VAL A 305 -36.33 -17.11 13.89
N ARG A 306 -37.23 -16.15 13.60
CA ARG A 306 -36.92 -14.69 13.56
C ARG A 306 -36.22 -14.12 14.81
N THR A 307 -36.31 -14.84 15.92
CA THR A 307 -35.69 -14.52 17.21
C THR A 307 -34.27 -15.09 17.38
N SER A 308 -33.78 -15.84 16.39
CA SER A 308 -32.44 -16.44 16.42
C SER A 308 -31.36 -15.39 16.16
N PRO A 309 -30.21 -15.45 16.86
CA PRO A 309 -29.02 -14.66 16.51
C PRO A 309 -28.50 -14.91 15.09
N LEU A 310 -29.03 -15.94 14.42
CA LEU A 310 -28.74 -16.32 13.03
C LEU A 310 -29.72 -15.71 12.03
N TRP A 311 -30.82 -15.08 12.48
CA TRP A 311 -31.77 -14.39 11.62
C TRP A 311 -31.34 -12.94 11.45
N CYS A 312 -31.04 -12.54 10.20
CA CYS A 312 -30.83 -11.14 9.87
C CYS A 312 -32.15 -10.56 9.36
N THR A 313 -32.69 -9.58 10.07
CA THR A 313 -33.86 -8.80 9.65
C THR A 313 -33.51 -7.94 8.44
N ASP A 314 -34.42 -7.89 7.47
CA ASP A 314 -34.56 -6.87 6.42
C ASP A 314 -34.40 -7.31 4.94
N TYR A 315 -34.40 -8.62 4.64
CA TYR A 315 -34.47 -9.10 3.24
C TYR A 315 -35.90 -9.25 2.66
N GLU A 316 -36.94 -9.12 3.48
CA GLU A 316 -38.32 -9.47 3.06
C GLU A 316 -39.20 -8.32 2.54
N SER A 317 -38.69 -7.10 2.38
CA SER A 317 -39.52 -5.98 1.90
C SER A 317 -39.58 -5.77 0.38
N HIS A 318 -38.72 -6.41 -0.43
CA HIS A 318 -38.76 -6.22 -1.89
C HIS A 318 -38.30 -7.45 -2.70
N ASN A 319 -39.01 -8.58 -2.57
CA ASN A 319 -39.25 -9.52 -3.68
C ASN A 319 -40.10 -10.69 -3.19
N SER A 320 -41.42 -10.55 -3.29
CA SER A 320 -42.31 -11.70 -3.42
C SER A 320 -43.10 -11.52 -4.72
N PRO A 321 -43.18 -12.55 -5.59
CA PRO A 321 -44.01 -12.49 -6.79
C PRO A 321 -45.48 -12.54 -6.38
N VAL A 322 -46.21 -11.46 -6.62
CA VAL A 322 -47.67 -11.39 -6.41
C VAL A 322 -48.38 -11.89 -7.68
N PRO A 323 -49.30 -12.87 -7.60
CA PRO A 323 -50.10 -13.31 -8.74
C PRO A 323 -51.18 -12.27 -9.10
N PRO A 324 -51.69 -12.25 -10.36
CA PRO A 324 -52.44 -11.11 -10.86
C PRO A 324 -53.93 -11.20 -10.49
N THR A 325 -54.45 -10.21 -9.77
CA THR A 325 -55.89 -9.91 -9.77
C THR A 325 -56.16 -8.43 -9.56
N GLY A 326 -56.69 -7.79 -10.62
CA GLY A 326 -57.84 -6.88 -10.61
C GLY A 326 -57.91 -5.66 -9.67
N THR A 327 -57.86 -4.49 -10.31
CA THR A 327 -58.76 -3.32 -10.11
C THR A 327 -58.46 -2.29 -9.00
N GLU A 328 -57.98 -1.12 -9.48
CA GLU A 328 -58.18 0.29 -9.05
C GLU A 328 -58.38 0.69 -7.56
N ALA A 329 -57.50 1.58 -7.06
CA ALA A 329 -57.80 3.03 -6.84
C ALA A 329 -56.91 3.69 -5.74
N ARG A 330 -56.05 4.61 -6.20
CA ARG A 330 -55.61 5.91 -5.63
C ARG A 330 -55.68 6.15 -4.09
N ARG A 331 -54.52 6.43 -3.48
CA ARG A 331 -54.22 7.66 -2.68
C ARG A 331 -52.73 7.78 -2.31
N GLN A 332 -52.19 8.97 -2.53
CA GLN A 332 -50.89 9.49 -2.07
C GLN A 332 -50.85 9.64 -0.54
N VAL A 333 -49.66 9.46 0.05
CA VAL A 333 -48.86 10.42 0.86
C VAL A 333 -47.55 9.69 1.24
N GLY A 334 -46.41 10.37 1.11
CA GLY A 334 -45.10 9.75 1.03
C GLY A 334 -44.24 9.72 2.28
N ALA A 335 -43.02 9.21 2.10
CA ALA A 335 -41.82 9.44 2.89
C ALA A 335 -40.61 8.98 2.07
N GLU A 336 -39.75 9.91 1.68
CA GLU A 336 -38.49 9.62 0.99
C GLU A 336 -37.50 8.96 1.97
N ALA A 337 -37.11 7.72 1.68
CA ALA A 337 -35.87 7.12 2.14
C ALA A 337 -35.11 6.68 0.89
N GLY A 338 -33.92 7.22 0.71
CA GLY A 338 -33.08 7.02 -0.48
C GLY A 338 -32.69 5.57 -0.68
N ILE A 339 -33.42 4.90 -1.58
CA ILE A 339 -33.03 3.64 -2.20
C ILE A 339 -32.04 4.02 -3.31
N VAL A 340 -30.80 3.57 -3.20
CA VAL A 340 -29.83 3.68 -4.29
C VAL A 340 -30.23 2.64 -5.34
N ASP A 341 -30.71 3.14 -6.48
CA ASP A 341 -31.13 2.35 -7.63
C ASP A 341 -29.95 1.47 -8.14
N PRO A 342 -30.12 0.13 -8.23
CA PRO A 342 -29.11 -0.77 -8.79
C PRO A 342 -28.64 -0.37 -10.20
N TYR A 343 -29.50 0.28 -10.99
CA TYR A 343 -29.17 0.74 -12.34
C TYR A 343 -28.28 1.99 -12.36
N HIS A 344 -28.21 2.75 -11.26
CA HIS A 344 -27.30 3.88 -11.16
C HIS A 344 -25.84 3.44 -10.97
N ILE A 345 -25.60 2.24 -10.40
CA ILE A 345 -24.26 1.68 -10.21
C ILE A 345 -23.69 1.18 -11.55
N GLU A 346 -24.50 0.53 -12.40
CA GLU A 346 -24.07 0.16 -13.75
C GLU A 346 -23.74 1.38 -14.63
N LEU A 347 -24.54 2.46 -14.53
CA LEU A 347 -24.30 3.69 -15.30
C LEU A 347 -22.98 4.41 -14.89
N ILE A 348 -22.61 4.32 -13.61
CA ILE A 348 -21.33 4.86 -13.10
C ILE A 348 -20.14 4.02 -13.60
N MET A 349 -20.32 2.72 -13.81
CA MET A 349 -19.25 1.80 -14.26
C MET A 349 -19.08 1.80 -15.79
N GLN A 350 -20.16 1.95 -16.57
CA GLN A 350 -20.12 1.91 -18.03
C GLN A 350 -19.61 3.22 -18.67
N SER A 351 -19.58 4.33 -17.93
CA SER A 351 -19.14 5.65 -18.43
C SER A 351 -17.61 5.86 -18.47
N ARG A 352 -16.78 4.82 -18.25
CA ARG A 352 -15.30 4.95 -18.14
C ARG A 352 -14.46 4.17 -19.15
N SER A 353 -15.05 3.70 -20.24
CA SER A 353 -14.28 3.24 -21.41
C SER A 353 -14.22 4.33 -22.49
N GLY A 354 -13.49 5.43 -22.23
CA GLY A 354 -13.34 6.52 -23.21
C GLY A 354 -12.38 7.66 -22.81
N ARG A 355 -11.10 7.52 -23.19
CA ARG A 355 -10.03 8.52 -23.45
C ARG A 355 -9.81 9.77 -22.54
N GLN A 356 -8.60 9.78 -21.98
CA GLN A 356 -7.52 10.81 -21.96
C GLN A 356 -7.68 12.19 -21.25
N GLN A 357 -6.65 12.47 -20.44
CA GLN A 357 -6.22 13.66 -19.66
C GLN A 357 -5.93 14.97 -20.47
N PRO A 358 -5.42 16.08 -19.85
CA PRO A 358 -5.69 16.69 -18.53
C PRO A 358 -5.92 18.23 -18.62
N ALA A 359 -6.46 18.87 -17.57
CA ALA A 359 -6.28 20.31 -17.35
C ALA A 359 -6.10 20.63 -15.86
N THR A 360 -4.97 21.27 -15.59
CA THR A 360 -4.54 21.88 -14.34
C THR A 360 -5.49 22.98 -13.87
N THR A 361 -5.77 23.09 -12.57
CA THR A 361 -5.72 24.36 -11.81
C THR A 361 -5.66 24.04 -10.32
N LYS A 362 -4.55 24.43 -9.69
CA LYS A 362 -4.37 24.47 -8.23
C LYS A 362 -5.24 25.60 -7.68
N SER A 363 -6.07 25.31 -6.67
CA SER A 363 -6.58 26.36 -5.78
C SER A 363 -6.15 26.09 -4.34
N PHE A 364 -5.75 27.17 -3.71
CA PHE A 364 -4.81 27.29 -2.62
C PHE A 364 -5.61 27.77 -1.41
N MET A 365 -5.83 26.93 -0.39
CA MET A 365 -6.40 27.42 0.87
C MET A 365 -5.29 27.96 1.76
N ARG A 366 -5.15 29.29 1.75
CA ARG A 366 -4.49 30.06 2.82
C ARG A 366 -5.41 30.06 4.04
N PHE A 367 -4.85 29.72 5.19
CA PHE A 367 -5.43 30.03 6.50
C PHE A 367 -4.85 31.37 6.97
N ASP A 368 -5.70 32.39 7.08
CA ASP A 368 -5.39 33.65 7.78
C ASP A 368 -5.93 33.59 9.22
N PRO A 369 -5.14 33.97 10.24
CA PRO A 369 -5.63 34.06 11.62
C PRO A 369 -5.58 35.49 12.16
N LYS A 370 -6.74 36.15 12.36
CA LYS A 370 -6.98 37.30 13.26
C LYS A 370 -8.50 37.33 13.53
N SER A 371 -9.06 37.65 14.69
CA SER A 371 -8.60 38.25 15.95
C SER A 371 -9.71 38.10 16.99
N SER A 372 -9.38 38.05 18.28
CA SER A 372 -10.11 38.78 19.33
C SER A 372 -9.28 38.82 20.61
N VAL A 373 -8.85 40.02 20.95
CA VAL A 373 -8.27 40.42 22.24
C VAL A 373 -9.29 41.34 22.89
N PRO A 374 -9.56 41.24 24.20
CA PRO A 374 -10.18 42.33 24.95
C PRO A 374 -9.13 43.09 25.77
N SER A 375 -9.22 44.43 25.74
CA SER A 375 -8.43 45.39 26.51
C SER A 375 -8.78 45.39 28.01
N PRO A 376 -7.87 45.84 28.90
CA PRO A 376 -8.12 45.92 30.34
C PRO A 376 -8.58 47.33 30.78
N GLY A 377 -9.43 47.37 31.83
CA GLY A 377 -9.85 48.60 32.50
C GLY A 377 -9.81 48.48 34.03
N ILE A 378 -8.91 49.26 34.63
CA ILE A 378 -9.04 50.06 35.87
C ILE A 378 -9.44 49.35 37.19
N GLY A 379 -8.44 49.23 38.08
CA GLY A 379 -8.42 49.87 39.42
C GLY A 379 -9.00 49.13 40.63
N ALA A 380 -8.13 48.64 41.53
CA ALA A 380 -8.33 48.68 42.99
C ALA A 380 -7.01 48.40 43.75
N LYS A 381 -6.79 49.16 44.84
CA LYS A 381 -5.62 49.20 45.74
C LYS A 381 -5.35 47.87 46.47
N PRO A 382 -4.11 47.59 46.92
CA PRO A 382 -3.88 46.68 48.04
C PRO A 382 -3.76 47.47 49.36
N GLN A 383 -4.43 46.94 50.39
CA GLN A 383 -4.39 47.38 51.77
C GLN A 383 -3.32 46.58 52.52
N VAL A 384 -2.64 47.27 53.44
CA VAL A 384 -1.55 46.81 54.31
C VAL A 384 -2.11 46.00 55.50
N GLY A 385 -1.33 45.03 55.99
CA GLY A 385 -1.48 44.39 57.32
C GLY A 385 -1.03 42.91 57.26
N ALA A 386 0.21 42.54 57.62
CA ALA A 386 0.84 42.46 58.95
C ALA A 386 0.63 41.09 59.65
N GLU A 387 1.76 40.48 60.04
CA GLU A 387 1.98 39.57 61.19
C GLU A 387 1.34 38.15 61.15
N ALA A 388 1.92 37.08 61.71
CA ALA A 388 3.18 36.79 62.40
C ALA A 388 3.31 35.25 62.63
N GLY A 389 4.53 34.81 62.98
CA GLY A 389 4.79 33.60 63.80
C GLY A 389 5.13 32.33 63.02
N ILE A 390 6.38 31.83 62.91
CA ILE A 390 7.33 31.38 63.97
C ILE A 390 6.69 30.21 64.76
N VAL A 391 7.25 29.00 64.82
CA VAL A 391 8.60 28.62 65.32
C VAL A 391 9.22 27.52 64.46
#